data_AF-A0A935APR6-F1
#
_entry.id   AF-A0A935APR6-F1
#
_cell.length_a   1.000
_cell.length_b   1.000
_cell.length_c   1.000
_cell.angle_alpha   90.00
_cell.angle_beta   90.00
_cell.angle_gamma   90.00
#
_symmetry.space_group_name_H-M   'P 1'
#
loop_
_entity.id
_entity.type
_entity.pdbx_description
1 polymer ?
#
loop_
_entity_poly.entity_id
_entity_poly.type
_entity_poly.pdbx_seq_one_letter_code
_entity_poly.pdbx_strand_id
1 'polypeptide(L)'
;MYKVGIEYGDLILVHSIPGTYHIADGNNGDIRSEDFVIYQDIYINILNTAFKTFYYQRCGVAKVAPFAQTGFTDAACHTLDVNCRSITAPNDPTQYKNMSGGWHDAGDYNKYVNFAYKPINDLLWSYEINPQAWASDALNILESGNEIPDLLDEIKYELDWFIKMQDNDGGVFCVVGVQNSASASPPSADNATRYYGPKTTAASLTVAASFAFASKQFEKIDNATAQTYAALLQTKAITAWQWAVANPSVTYYNASNNLAAGEQEVDTYERDMIKLTAAVYLYNLTGESTKHMWKAIIIHLT
;
A
#
# COMPACT_ATOMS: atom_id res chain seq x y z
N MET A 1 -28.74 -41.39 -7.66
CA MET A 1 -27.58 -40.47 -7.71
C MET A 1 -27.62 -39.76 -9.05
N TYR A 2 -28.14 -38.54 -9.11
CA TYR A 2 -28.02 -37.71 -10.31
C TYR A 2 -26.61 -37.13 -10.28
N LYS A 3 -25.74 -37.55 -11.21
CA LYS A 3 -24.48 -36.87 -11.47
C LYS A 3 -24.83 -35.54 -12.14
N VAL A 4 -24.66 -34.43 -11.42
CA VAL A 4 -24.58 -33.12 -12.06
C VAL A 4 -23.23 -33.11 -12.79
N GLY A 5 -23.25 -33.21 -14.12
CA GLY A 5 -22.07 -32.98 -14.94
C GLY A 5 -21.82 -31.48 -15.05
N ILE A 6 -20.56 -31.06 -14.96
CA ILE A 6 -20.15 -29.71 -15.35
C ILE A 6 -19.73 -29.81 -16.81
N GLU A 7 -20.39 -29.05 -17.68
CA GLU A 7 -20.00 -28.89 -19.08
C GLU A 7 -19.33 -27.51 -19.24
N TYR A 8 -18.24 -27.46 -20.00
CA TYR A 8 -17.51 -26.22 -20.29
C TYR A 8 -17.71 -25.85 -21.76
N GLY A 9 -18.07 -24.59 -22.03
CA GLY A 9 -18.10 -24.02 -23.37
C GLY A 9 -17.05 -22.93 -23.52
N ASP A 10 -16.22 -23.03 -24.56
CA ASP A 10 -15.30 -21.96 -24.95
C ASP A 10 -15.94 -21.11 -26.06
N LEU A 11 -16.17 -19.84 -25.77
CA LEU A 11 -16.83 -18.88 -26.67
C LEU A 11 -15.84 -17.92 -27.36
N ILE A 12 -14.52 -18.18 -27.28
CA ILE A 12 -13.45 -17.32 -27.83
C ILE A 12 -13.66 -16.99 -29.33
N LEU A 13 -14.38 -17.83 -30.08
CA LEU A 13 -14.61 -17.63 -31.52
C LEU A 13 -15.92 -16.91 -31.88
N VAL A 14 -16.82 -16.63 -30.94
CA VAL A 14 -18.22 -16.32 -31.30
C VAL A 14 -18.56 -14.83 -31.25
N HIS A 15 -17.92 -14.01 -30.42
CA HIS A 15 -18.32 -12.60 -30.29
C HIS A 15 -17.15 -11.66 -30.00
N SER A 16 -16.62 -11.04 -31.06
CA SER A 16 -15.79 -9.83 -30.98
C SER A 16 -16.61 -8.53 -31.14
N ILE A 17 -17.93 -8.65 -31.29
CA ILE A 17 -18.85 -7.51 -31.45
C ILE A 17 -19.15 -6.93 -30.07
N PRO A 18 -18.85 -5.65 -29.83
CA PRO A 18 -19.19 -5.03 -28.56
C PRO A 18 -20.69 -5.04 -28.27
N GLY A 19 -21.09 -5.35 -27.04
CA GLY A 19 -22.49 -5.44 -26.66
C GLY A 19 -22.74 -6.04 -25.28
N THR A 20 -24.00 -6.08 -24.88
CA THR A 20 -24.48 -6.75 -23.67
C THR A 20 -25.03 -8.13 -24.05
N TYR A 21 -24.56 -9.15 -23.35
CA TYR A 21 -24.82 -10.56 -23.61
C TYR A 21 -25.16 -11.28 -22.31
N HIS A 22 -25.75 -12.46 -22.41
CA HIS A 22 -25.79 -13.44 -21.33
C HIS A 22 -25.55 -14.83 -21.93
N ILE A 23 -25.11 -15.77 -21.10
CA ILE A 23 -25.09 -17.19 -21.46
C ILE A 23 -26.49 -17.72 -21.20
N ALA A 24 -27.12 -18.30 -22.21
CA ALA A 24 -28.42 -18.95 -22.11
C ALA A 24 -28.30 -20.47 -22.32
N ASP A 25 -29.03 -21.23 -21.52
CA ASP A 25 -29.17 -22.68 -21.55
C ASP A 25 -30.65 -23.07 -21.33
N GLY A 26 -30.97 -24.35 -21.47
CA GLY A 26 -32.33 -24.87 -21.50
C GLY A 26 -32.96 -24.78 -22.88
N ASN A 27 -33.98 -25.60 -23.13
CA ASN A 27 -34.58 -25.77 -24.46
C ASN A 27 -35.15 -24.48 -25.07
N ASN A 28 -35.43 -23.48 -24.23
CA ASN A 28 -35.97 -22.18 -24.63
C ASN A 28 -35.11 -21.00 -24.11
N GLY A 29 -33.89 -21.24 -23.61
CA GLY A 29 -33.06 -20.20 -22.98
C GLY A 29 -33.60 -19.73 -21.63
N ASP A 30 -34.36 -20.58 -20.92
CA ASP A 30 -35.00 -20.27 -19.64
C ASP A 30 -34.03 -20.30 -18.45
N ILE A 31 -32.83 -20.85 -18.65
CA ILE A 31 -31.72 -20.76 -17.70
C ILE A 31 -30.71 -19.77 -18.29
N ARG A 32 -30.40 -18.70 -17.56
CA ARG A 32 -29.43 -17.71 -18.04
C ARG A 32 -28.52 -17.17 -16.94
N SER A 33 -27.33 -16.74 -17.34
CA SER A 33 -26.47 -15.91 -16.51
C SER A 33 -27.06 -14.50 -16.33
N GLU A 34 -26.42 -13.72 -15.44
CA GLU A 34 -26.52 -12.26 -15.48
C GLU A 34 -26.01 -11.72 -16.83
N ASP A 35 -26.47 -10.52 -17.16
CA ASP A 35 -25.97 -9.81 -18.32
C ASP A 35 -24.51 -9.36 -18.09
N PHE A 36 -23.66 -9.56 -19.09
CA PHE A 36 -22.26 -9.13 -19.11
C PHE A 36 -21.95 -8.39 -20.41
N VAL A 37 -20.93 -7.53 -20.36
CA VAL A 37 -20.54 -6.70 -21.48
C VAL A 37 -19.28 -7.24 -22.12
N ILE A 38 -19.30 -7.39 -23.44
CA ILE A 38 -18.09 -7.56 -24.26
C ILE A 38 -17.75 -6.17 -24.82
N TYR A 39 -16.57 -5.64 -24.47
CA TYR A 39 -16.07 -4.35 -24.94
C TYR A 39 -14.54 -4.34 -24.85
N GLN A 40 -13.87 -3.61 -25.74
CA GLN A 40 -12.39 -3.60 -25.81
C GLN A 40 -11.75 -3.07 -24.51
N ASP A 41 -12.39 -2.10 -23.87
CA ASP A 41 -11.85 -1.37 -22.71
C ASP A 41 -12.59 -1.68 -21.39
N ILE A 42 -13.25 -2.84 -21.30
CA ILE A 42 -14.11 -3.17 -20.15
C ILE A 42 -13.38 -3.11 -18.80
N TYR A 43 -12.06 -3.32 -18.80
CA TYR A 43 -11.22 -3.29 -17.61
C TYR A 43 -10.84 -1.88 -17.14
N ILE A 44 -11.00 -0.82 -17.95
CA ILE A 44 -10.61 0.54 -17.54
C ILE A 44 -11.44 0.98 -16.32
N ASN A 45 -12.76 0.78 -16.36
CA ASN A 45 -13.63 1.15 -15.24
C ASN A 45 -13.36 0.27 -14.00
N ILE A 46 -13.01 -1.00 -14.19
CA ILE A 46 -12.66 -1.91 -13.09
C ILE A 46 -11.36 -1.44 -12.44
N LEU A 47 -10.36 -1.09 -13.24
CA LEU A 47 -9.07 -0.58 -12.79
C LEU A 47 -9.23 0.73 -12.01
N ASN A 48 -9.96 1.69 -12.57
CA ASN A 48 -10.24 2.97 -11.90
C ASN A 48 -11.00 2.77 -10.58
N THR A 49 -11.94 1.83 -10.55
CA THR A 49 -12.68 1.48 -9.32
C THR A 49 -11.77 0.85 -8.28
N ALA A 50 -10.92 -0.11 -8.68
CA ALA A 50 -9.95 -0.76 -7.81
C ALA A 50 -8.91 0.23 -7.27
N PHE A 51 -8.42 1.15 -8.10
CA PHE A 51 -7.57 2.25 -7.65
C PHE A 51 -8.27 3.11 -6.58
N LYS A 52 -9.55 3.41 -6.78
CA LYS A 52 -10.29 4.30 -5.88
C LYS A 52 -10.46 3.73 -4.46
N THR A 53 -10.29 2.42 -4.26
CA THR A 53 -10.31 1.85 -2.91
C THR A 53 -9.19 2.42 -2.04
N PHE A 54 -7.99 2.62 -2.60
CA PHE A 54 -6.87 3.23 -1.88
C PHE A 54 -7.19 4.68 -1.46
N TYR A 55 -7.75 5.47 -2.39
CA TYR A 55 -8.21 6.82 -2.08
C TYR A 55 -9.20 6.82 -0.89
N TYR A 56 -10.19 5.92 -0.89
CA TYR A 56 -11.17 5.84 0.20
C TYR A 56 -10.56 5.36 1.51
N GLN A 57 -9.50 4.54 1.47
CA GLN A 57 -8.76 4.11 2.65
C GLN A 57 -7.79 5.18 3.19
N ARG A 58 -7.59 6.33 2.52
CA ARG A 58 -6.71 7.39 3.04
C ARG A 58 -7.14 7.85 4.46
N CYS A 59 -6.25 7.76 5.43
CA CYS A 59 -6.42 8.20 6.80
C CYS A 59 -5.96 9.67 6.99
N GLY A 60 -6.64 10.45 7.82
CA GLY A 60 -6.19 11.83 8.13
C GLY A 60 -6.62 12.90 7.12
N VAL A 61 -7.43 12.55 6.12
CA VAL A 61 -7.97 13.49 5.12
C VAL A 61 -9.47 13.30 4.93
N ALA A 62 -10.19 14.41 4.79
CA ALA A 62 -11.61 14.39 4.48
C ALA A 62 -11.87 13.79 3.10
N LYS A 63 -12.99 13.06 2.97
CA LYS A 63 -13.51 12.56 1.70
C LYS A 63 -14.61 13.51 1.26
N VAL A 64 -14.34 14.28 0.20
CA VAL A 64 -15.21 15.38 -0.22
C VAL A 64 -15.52 15.29 -1.71
N ALA A 65 -16.68 15.79 -2.12
CA ALA A 65 -17.00 15.96 -3.54
C ALA A 65 -16.04 17.01 -4.18
N PRO A 66 -15.68 16.88 -5.47
CA PRO A 66 -16.10 15.82 -6.40
C PRO A 66 -15.27 14.51 -6.28
N PHE A 67 -14.23 14.47 -5.46
CA PHE A 67 -13.28 13.35 -5.39
C PHE A 67 -13.86 12.08 -4.76
N ALA A 68 -14.82 12.24 -3.84
CA ALA A 68 -15.60 11.17 -3.23
C ALA A 68 -17.03 11.14 -3.80
N GLN A 69 -17.54 9.94 -4.06
CA GLN A 69 -18.91 9.73 -4.51
C GLN A 69 -19.92 10.00 -3.37
N THR A 70 -21.15 10.33 -3.75
CA THR A 70 -22.26 10.46 -2.79
C THR A 70 -22.39 9.20 -1.94
N GLY A 71 -22.50 9.36 -0.62
CA GLY A 71 -22.53 8.25 0.34
C GLY A 71 -21.16 7.81 0.87
N PHE A 72 -20.07 8.28 0.26
CA PHE A 72 -18.68 7.99 0.68
C PHE A 72 -17.92 9.25 1.13
N THR A 73 -18.62 10.36 1.35
CA THR A 73 -18.04 11.57 1.93
C THR A 73 -17.94 11.46 3.45
N ASP A 74 -16.84 11.91 4.02
CA ASP A 74 -16.59 11.92 5.46
C ASP A 74 -15.64 13.07 5.84
N ALA A 75 -15.69 13.52 7.08
CA ALA A 75 -14.71 14.47 7.61
C ALA A 75 -13.33 13.80 7.79
N ALA A 76 -12.29 14.58 8.09
CA ALA A 76 -10.97 14.02 8.34
C ALA A 76 -10.98 13.14 9.61
N CYS A 77 -10.58 11.88 9.47
CA CYS A 77 -10.48 10.92 10.57
C CYS A 77 -9.11 10.94 11.25
N HIS A 78 -9.03 10.45 12.49
CA HIS A 78 -7.75 10.28 13.22
C HIS A 78 -6.85 11.53 13.21
N THR A 79 -7.45 12.73 13.32
CA THR A 79 -6.71 14.00 13.30
C THR A 79 -5.73 14.12 14.47
N LEU A 80 -5.92 13.32 15.53
CA LEU A 80 -5.02 13.22 16.68
C LEU A 80 -3.71 12.47 16.38
N ASP A 81 -3.58 11.78 15.24
CA ASP A 81 -2.33 11.13 14.84
C ASP A 81 -1.18 12.15 14.66
N VAL A 82 -1.46 13.46 14.55
CA VAL A 82 -0.44 14.52 14.60
C VAL A 82 0.33 14.55 15.92
N ASN A 83 -0.24 14.00 16.99
CA ASN A 83 0.35 13.82 18.31
C ASN A 83 0.18 12.36 18.78
N CYS A 84 0.48 11.40 17.90
CA CYS A 84 0.39 9.97 18.19
C CYS A 84 1.36 9.58 19.31
N ARG A 85 0.92 8.71 20.22
CA ARG A 85 1.66 8.39 21.46
C ARG A 85 2.49 7.12 21.29
N SER A 86 3.64 7.02 21.96
CA SER A 86 4.36 5.75 22.02
C SER A 86 3.60 4.73 22.86
N ILE A 87 3.49 3.49 22.40
CA ILE A 87 2.93 2.41 23.23
C ILE A 87 3.80 2.10 24.46
N THR A 88 5.11 2.32 24.38
CA THR A 88 6.06 2.03 25.47
C THR A 88 6.23 3.21 26.43
N ALA A 89 5.75 4.40 26.06
CA ALA A 89 5.83 5.61 26.87
C ALA A 89 4.59 6.51 26.64
N PRO A 90 3.38 6.02 26.93
CA PRO A 90 2.12 6.67 26.52
C PRO A 90 1.83 8.00 27.23
N ASN A 91 2.53 8.28 28.33
CA ASN A 91 2.36 9.49 29.15
C ASN A 91 3.57 10.42 29.06
N ASP A 92 4.51 10.18 28.14
CA ASP A 92 5.68 11.02 27.89
C ASP A 92 5.46 11.88 26.63
N PRO A 93 5.13 13.19 26.77
CA PRO A 93 4.92 14.06 25.63
C PRO A 93 6.15 14.25 24.75
N THR A 94 7.36 13.97 25.26
CA THR A 94 8.59 14.03 24.45
C THR A 94 8.67 12.92 23.41
N GLN A 95 7.87 11.87 23.58
CA GLN A 95 7.74 10.75 22.65
C GLN A 95 6.55 10.92 21.69
N TYR A 96 5.81 12.02 21.73
CA TYR A 96 4.71 12.23 20.80
C TYR A 96 5.26 12.54 19.41
N LYS A 97 4.69 11.89 18.39
CA LYS A 97 5.14 12.00 17.00
C LYS A 97 3.95 12.24 16.08
N ASN A 98 4.18 12.98 15.01
CA ASN A 98 3.21 13.11 13.93
C ASN A 98 3.23 11.84 13.07
N MET A 99 2.23 10.99 13.23
CA MET A 99 2.03 9.75 12.48
C MET A 99 0.77 9.81 11.58
N SER A 100 0.32 11.00 11.22
CA SER A 100 -0.87 11.23 10.36
C SER A 100 -0.68 10.75 8.92
N GLY A 101 -1.78 10.54 8.19
CA GLY A 101 -1.76 10.11 6.78
C GLY A 101 -1.77 8.59 6.62
N GLY A 102 -1.45 8.13 5.42
CA GLY A 102 -1.37 6.72 5.04
C GLY A 102 -2.75 6.09 4.80
N TRP A 103 -2.78 4.79 4.55
CA TRP A 103 -4.01 4.03 4.33
C TRP A 103 -4.44 3.29 5.59
N HIS A 104 -5.75 3.24 5.85
CA HIS A 104 -6.34 2.20 6.67
C HIS A 104 -6.08 0.85 6.03
N ASP A 105 -5.56 -0.08 6.80
CA ASP A 105 -5.07 -1.36 6.30
C ASP A 105 -6.19 -2.29 5.81
N ALA A 106 -7.30 -2.31 6.54
CA ALA A 106 -8.43 -3.15 6.19
C ALA A 106 -9.76 -2.51 6.66
N GLY A 107 -10.66 -3.32 7.21
CA GLY A 107 -11.93 -2.87 7.77
C GLY A 107 -11.79 -2.17 9.13
N ASP A 108 -10.67 -2.35 9.82
CA ASP A 108 -10.24 -1.50 10.93
C ASP A 108 -9.38 -0.33 10.42
N TYR A 109 -9.15 0.66 11.28
CA TYR A 109 -8.43 1.86 10.89
C TYR A 109 -6.94 1.85 11.26
N ASN A 110 -6.41 0.72 11.74
CA ASN A 110 -5.00 0.60 12.04
C ASN A 110 -4.16 0.67 10.75
N LYS A 111 -2.88 1.00 10.89
CA LYS A 111 -1.95 1.19 9.77
C LYS A 111 -0.67 0.43 10.08
N TYR A 112 -0.21 -0.43 9.17
CA TYR A 112 0.91 -1.34 9.42
C TYR A 112 1.94 -1.23 8.29
N VAL A 113 3.20 -0.94 8.65
CA VAL A 113 4.25 -0.76 7.64
C VAL A 113 4.45 -2.04 6.82
N ASN A 114 4.50 -3.19 7.49
CA ASN A 114 4.75 -4.47 6.80
C ASN A 114 3.57 -4.91 5.93
N PHE A 115 2.32 -4.65 6.31
CA PHE A 115 1.17 -5.04 5.48
C PHE A 115 1.05 -4.18 4.22
N ALA A 116 1.50 -2.92 4.27
CA ALA A 116 1.63 -2.06 3.10
C ALA A 116 2.76 -2.48 2.13
N TYR A 117 3.65 -3.42 2.50
CA TYR A 117 4.73 -3.91 1.63
C TYR A 117 4.19 -4.46 0.30
N LYS A 118 3.22 -5.38 0.36
CA LYS A 118 2.68 -6.04 -0.83
C LYS A 118 1.87 -5.07 -1.71
N PRO A 119 0.89 -4.30 -1.19
CA PRO A 119 0.14 -3.34 -1.99
C PRO A 119 1.04 -2.33 -2.71
N ILE A 120 2.03 -1.74 -2.01
CA ILE A 120 2.97 -0.80 -2.65
C ILE A 120 3.76 -1.48 -3.77
N ASN A 121 4.31 -2.67 -3.53
CA ASN A 121 5.09 -3.38 -4.55
C ASN A 121 4.23 -3.79 -5.75
N ASP A 122 3.03 -4.31 -5.53
CA ASP A 122 2.11 -4.69 -6.60
C ASP A 122 1.73 -3.47 -7.46
N LEU A 123 1.41 -2.33 -6.83
CA LEU A 123 1.07 -1.11 -7.57
C LEU A 123 2.27 -0.58 -8.37
N LEU A 124 3.45 -0.49 -7.75
CA LEU A 124 4.68 -0.07 -8.45
C LEU A 124 5.06 -1.01 -9.60
N TRP A 125 4.91 -2.33 -9.42
CA TRP A 125 5.16 -3.29 -10.51
C TRP A 125 4.10 -3.20 -11.61
N SER A 126 2.84 -2.97 -11.24
CA SER A 126 1.78 -2.77 -12.24
C SER A 126 2.06 -1.52 -13.10
N TYR A 127 2.62 -0.47 -12.49
CA TYR A 127 3.10 0.71 -13.20
C TYR A 127 4.32 0.42 -14.08
N GLU A 128 5.33 -0.26 -13.54
CA GLU A 128 6.56 -0.62 -14.28
C GLU A 128 6.25 -1.45 -15.54
N ILE A 129 5.40 -2.48 -15.40
CA ILE A 129 5.10 -3.44 -16.45
C ILE A 129 4.14 -2.87 -17.50
N ASN A 130 3.20 -2.02 -17.08
CA ASN A 130 2.21 -1.43 -17.97
C ASN A 130 1.94 0.06 -17.65
N PRO A 131 2.90 0.95 -17.91
CA PRO A 131 2.77 2.36 -17.55
C PRO A 131 1.63 3.05 -18.30
N GLN A 132 1.25 2.57 -19.48
CA GLN A 132 0.16 3.13 -20.28
C GLN A 132 -1.21 2.86 -19.66
N ALA A 133 -1.42 1.71 -19.00
CA ALA A 133 -2.65 1.45 -18.25
C ALA A 133 -2.83 2.41 -17.07
N TRP A 134 -1.75 3.04 -16.61
CA TRP A 134 -1.70 3.93 -15.47
C TRP A 134 -1.28 5.35 -15.82
N ALA A 135 -1.29 5.73 -17.09
CA ALA A 135 -0.86 7.06 -17.54
C ALA A 135 -1.88 8.17 -17.19
N SER A 136 -3.02 7.82 -16.61
CA SER A 136 -4.07 8.77 -16.25
C SER A 136 -3.66 9.64 -15.05
N ASP A 137 -3.83 10.94 -15.23
CA ASP A 137 -3.77 11.99 -14.20
C ASP A 137 -5.17 12.65 -14.06
N ALA A 138 -6.21 11.81 -14.14
CA ALA A 138 -7.62 12.21 -14.13
C ALA A 138 -8.57 11.19 -13.44
N LEU A 139 -8.05 10.40 -12.49
CA LEU A 139 -8.76 9.45 -11.63
C LEU A 139 -9.50 10.15 -10.46
N ASN A 140 -9.63 11.47 -10.54
CA ASN A 140 -10.46 12.31 -9.68
C ASN A 140 -10.05 12.21 -8.20
N ILE A 141 -8.74 12.31 -7.93
CA ILE A 141 -8.18 12.55 -6.60
C ILE A 141 -7.74 14.02 -6.49
N LEU A 142 -7.33 14.45 -5.29
CA LEU A 142 -6.95 15.85 -5.07
C LEU A 142 -5.73 16.25 -5.89
N GLU A 143 -4.84 15.29 -6.13
CA GLU A 143 -3.60 15.47 -6.85
C GLU A 143 -3.77 15.48 -8.38
N SER A 144 -4.92 15.02 -8.91
CA SER A 144 -5.15 14.92 -10.35
C SER A 144 -4.95 16.25 -11.09
N GLY A 145 -4.21 16.21 -12.18
CA GLY A 145 -3.81 17.34 -13.02
C GLY A 145 -2.47 17.97 -12.62
N ASN A 146 -1.66 17.30 -11.78
CA ASN A 146 -0.35 17.79 -11.32
C ASN A 146 0.83 17.31 -12.20
N GLU A 147 0.55 16.64 -13.32
CA GLU A 147 1.52 16.04 -14.25
C GLU A 147 2.26 14.82 -13.69
N ILE A 148 1.75 14.22 -12.61
CA ILE A 148 2.18 12.94 -12.05
C ILE A 148 1.01 11.96 -12.25
N PRO A 149 1.25 10.73 -12.75
CA PRO A 149 0.18 9.75 -12.85
C PRO A 149 -0.48 9.50 -11.48
N ASP A 150 -1.81 9.51 -11.43
CA ASP A 150 -2.57 9.45 -10.16
C ASP A 150 -2.27 8.18 -9.34
N LEU A 151 -1.87 7.08 -10.01
CA LEU A 151 -1.38 5.88 -9.33
C LEU A 151 -0.17 6.21 -8.43
N LEU A 152 0.79 6.96 -8.95
CA LEU A 152 1.97 7.36 -8.20
C LEU A 152 1.61 8.36 -7.10
N ASP A 153 0.66 9.26 -7.32
CA ASP A 153 0.18 10.15 -6.25
C ASP A 153 -0.52 9.39 -5.10
N GLU A 154 -1.28 8.35 -5.42
CA GLU A 154 -1.89 7.51 -4.39
C GLU A 154 -0.82 6.73 -3.62
N ILE A 155 0.16 6.12 -4.30
CA ILE A 155 1.31 5.48 -3.65
C ILE A 155 2.06 6.50 -2.78
N LYS A 156 2.28 7.72 -3.29
CA LYS A 156 2.91 8.82 -2.55
C LYS A 156 2.20 9.11 -1.24
N TYR A 157 0.87 9.04 -1.20
CA TYR A 157 0.10 9.26 0.03
C TYR A 157 0.49 8.29 1.16
N GLU A 158 0.75 7.02 0.82
CA GLU A 158 1.24 6.00 1.76
C GLU A 158 2.72 6.19 2.08
N LEU A 159 3.54 6.50 1.08
CA LEU A 159 4.96 6.77 1.29
C LEU A 159 5.20 8.01 2.18
N ASP A 160 4.33 9.01 2.11
CA ASP A 160 4.35 10.16 3.01
C ASP A 160 4.07 9.77 4.47
N TRP A 161 3.30 8.70 4.70
CA TRP A 161 3.17 8.09 6.03
C TRP A 161 4.42 7.30 6.42
N PHE A 162 5.00 6.50 5.52
CA PHE A 162 6.28 5.82 5.78
C PHE A 162 7.40 6.81 6.13
N ILE A 163 7.42 7.99 5.50
CA ILE A 163 8.39 9.06 5.80
C ILE A 163 8.32 9.50 7.26
N LYS A 164 7.10 9.55 7.83
CA LYS A 164 6.83 9.91 9.23
C LYS A 164 7.10 8.74 10.19
N MET A 165 6.92 7.51 9.73
CA MET A 165 7.24 6.29 10.48
C MET A 165 8.75 6.03 10.59
N GLN A 166 9.56 6.66 9.75
CA GLN A 166 11.02 6.59 9.84
C GLN A 166 11.57 7.63 10.83
N ASP A 167 12.30 7.14 11.82
CA ASP A 167 12.97 7.96 12.84
C ASP A 167 14.31 8.51 12.33
N ASN A 168 14.90 9.47 13.07
CA ASN A 168 16.12 10.16 12.64
C ASN A 168 17.35 9.26 12.47
N ASP A 169 17.39 8.10 13.14
CA ASP A 169 18.45 7.10 13.01
C ASP A 169 18.24 6.15 11.82
N GLY A 170 17.17 6.32 11.05
CA GLY A 170 16.79 5.48 9.92
C GLY A 170 15.87 4.31 10.28
N GLY A 171 15.73 3.98 11.57
CA GLY A 171 14.86 2.89 12.00
C GLY A 171 13.37 3.24 11.83
N VAL A 172 12.53 2.24 11.61
CA VAL A 172 11.12 2.46 11.23
C VAL A 172 10.17 1.83 12.24
N PHE A 173 9.26 2.63 12.77
CA PHE A 173 8.17 2.18 13.65
C PHE A 173 7.23 1.22 12.89
N CYS A 174 6.75 0.15 13.52
CA CYS A 174 6.08 -0.93 12.78
C CYS A 174 4.58 -0.72 12.52
N VAL A 175 3.88 -0.01 13.39
CA VAL A 175 2.41 0.05 13.38
C VAL A 175 1.91 1.33 14.05
N VAL A 176 0.78 1.85 13.58
CA VAL A 176 -0.04 2.86 14.28
C VAL A 176 -1.42 2.29 14.48
N GLY A 177 -1.88 2.22 15.73
CA GLY A 177 -3.17 1.62 16.02
C GLY A 177 -3.80 2.07 17.32
N VAL A 178 -4.84 1.37 17.70
CA VAL A 178 -5.62 1.59 18.91
C VAL A 178 -5.69 0.31 19.72
N GLN A 179 -5.43 0.42 21.03
CA GLN A 179 -5.51 -0.72 21.92
C GLN A 179 -6.94 -1.29 21.96
N ASN A 180 -7.05 -2.62 22.06
CA ASN A 180 -8.34 -3.34 22.09
C ASN A 180 -9.23 -3.17 20.85
N SER A 181 -8.68 -2.71 19.72
CA SER A 181 -9.44 -2.52 18.47
C SER A 181 -10.69 -1.65 18.63
N ALA A 182 -10.64 -0.66 19.53
CA ALA A 182 -11.74 0.29 19.67
C ALA A 182 -11.88 1.13 18.40
N SER A 183 -13.07 1.14 17.80
CA SER A 183 -13.33 1.92 16.58
C SER A 183 -14.75 2.48 16.55
N ALA A 184 -14.95 3.61 15.86
CA ALA A 184 -16.28 4.17 15.57
C ALA A 184 -16.50 4.36 14.06
N SER A 185 -17.75 4.40 13.60
CA SER A 185 -18.09 4.64 12.19
C SER A 185 -19.06 5.82 12.07
N PRO A 186 -18.91 6.73 11.10
CA PRO A 186 -17.84 6.78 10.09
C PRO A 186 -16.45 7.05 10.71
N PRO A 187 -15.33 6.83 9.99
CA PRO A 187 -13.99 7.00 10.54
C PRO A 187 -13.74 8.35 11.22
N SER A 188 -14.39 9.44 10.76
CA SER A 188 -14.29 10.76 11.41
C SER A 188 -14.89 10.84 12.81
N ALA A 189 -15.78 9.91 13.18
CA ALA A 189 -16.33 9.81 14.54
C ALA A 189 -15.38 9.09 15.51
N ASP A 190 -14.33 8.46 15.01
CA ASP A 190 -13.34 7.78 15.83
C ASP A 190 -12.36 8.78 16.46
N ASN A 191 -12.56 9.00 17.76
CA ASN A 191 -11.76 9.90 18.58
C ASN A 191 -10.84 9.14 19.56
N ALA A 192 -10.65 7.83 19.35
CA ALA A 192 -9.78 7.05 20.21
C ALA A 192 -8.34 7.59 20.16
N THR A 193 -7.66 7.56 21.31
CA THR A 193 -6.22 7.84 21.34
C THR A 193 -5.49 6.71 20.64
N ARG A 194 -4.65 7.07 19.67
CA ARG A 194 -3.83 6.12 18.92
C ARG A 194 -2.39 6.14 19.36
N TYR A 195 -1.75 5.00 19.15
CA TYR A 195 -0.40 4.71 19.58
C TYR A 195 0.42 4.16 18.42
N TYR A 196 1.73 4.41 18.45
CA TYR A 196 2.67 3.79 17.54
C TYR A 196 3.54 2.74 18.26
N GLY A 197 3.87 1.67 17.54
CA GLY A 197 4.72 0.58 18.00
C GLY A 197 6.21 0.92 17.86
N PRO A 198 7.12 0.17 18.49
CA PRO A 198 8.55 0.43 18.40
C PRO A 198 9.10 0.16 16.99
N LYS A 199 10.38 0.49 16.79
CA LYS A 199 11.09 0.23 15.54
C LYS A 199 11.39 -1.26 15.40
N THR A 200 11.27 -1.80 14.19
CA THR A 200 11.56 -3.22 13.91
C THR A 200 12.44 -3.38 12.68
N THR A 201 13.21 -4.46 12.62
CA THR A 201 14.04 -4.80 11.46
C THR A 201 13.18 -4.99 10.22
N ALA A 202 12.04 -5.69 10.34
CA ALA A 202 11.14 -5.94 9.22
C ALA A 202 10.56 -4.64 8.65
N ALA A 203 10.05 -3.73 9.50
CA ALA A 203 9.52 -2.44 9.04
C ALA A 203 10.58 -1.59 8.35
N SER A 204 11.82 -1.58 8.86
CA SER A 204 12.94 -0.87 8.22
C SER A 204 13.31 -1.47 6.86
N LEU A 205 13.31 -2.80 6.71
CA LEU A 205 13.56 -3.45 5.42
C LEU A 205 12.41 -3.19 4.42
N THR A 206 11.16 -3.21 4.90
CA THR A 206 9.98 -2.87 4.10
C THR A 206 10.08 -1.45 3.54
N VAL A 207 10.38 -0.46 4.38
CA VAL A 207 10.58 0.92 3.94
C VAL A 207 11.78 1.05 3.00
N ALA A 208 12.88 0.36 3.27
CA ALA A 208 14.04 0.36 2.38
C ALA A 208 13.69 -0.14 0.97
N ALA A 209 12.96 -1.25 0.86
CA ALA A 209 12.48 -1.77 -0.41
C ALA A 209 11.49 -0.81 -1.09
N SER A 210 10.42 -0.40 -0.39
CA SER A 210 9.37 0.44 -0.97
C SER A 210 9.90 1.79 -1.45
N PHE A 211 10.74 2.46 -0.66
CA PHE A 211 11.35 3.72 -1.07
C PHE A 211 12.34 3.55 -2.20
N ALA A 212 13.14 2.48 -2.22
CA ALA A 212 14.09 2.27 -3.30
C ALA A 212 13.37 2.05 -4.65
N PHE A 213 12.31 1.25 -4.66
CA PHE A 213 11.56 1.00 -5.89
C PHE A 213 10.75 2.20 -6.34
N ALA A 214 10.07 2.89 -5.40
CA ALA A 214 9.31 4.09 -5.71
C ALA A 214 10.20 5.23 -6.21
N SER A 215 11.40 5.41 -5.63
CA SER A 215 12.38 6.39 -6.10
C SER A 215 12.66 6.22 -7.60
N LYS A 216 12.90 4.99 -8.08
CA LYS A 216 13.06 4.70 -9.52
C LYS A 216 11.85 5.08 -10.36
N GLN A 217 10.63 4.97 -9.85
CA GLN A 217 9.43 5.35 -10.61
C GLN A 217 9.28 6.87 -10.68
N PHE A 218 9.44 7.57 -9.57
CA PHE A 218 9.36 9.04 -9.54
C PHE A 218 10.49 9.70 -10.34
N GLU A 219 11.69 9.09 -10.44
CA GLU A 219 12.78 9.55 -11.31
C GLU A 219 12.41 9.57 -12.80
N LYS A 220 11.48 8.70 -13.24
CA LYS A 220 11.06 8.61 -14.64
C LYS A 220 10.07 9.70 -15.04
N ILE A 221 9.51 10.43 -14.08
CA ILE A 221 8.53 11.48 -14.33
C ILE A 221 9.28 12.78 -14.61
N ASP A 222 8.99 13.40 -15.76
CA ASP A 222 9.53 14.71 -16.13
C ASP A 222 8.81 15.84 -15.38
N ASN A 223 8.92 15.81 -14.05
CA ASN A 223 8.31 16.76 -13.14
C ASN A 223 9.26 17.03 -11.97
N ALA A 224 9.58 18.31 -11.73
CA ALA A 224 10.57 18.69 -10.72
C ALA A 224 10.18 18.28 -9.28
N THR A 225 8.89 18.27 -8.96
CA THR A 225 8.36 17.80 -7.67
C THR A 225 8.58 16.30 -7.53
N ALA A 226 8.27 15.52 -8.56
CA ALA A 226 8.51 14.08 -8.59
C ALA A 226 10.01 13.75 -8.44
N GLN A 227 10.89 14.45 -9.16
CA GLN A 227 12.34 14.25 -9.07
C GLN A 227 12.90 14.59 -7.68
N THR A 228 12.41 15.67 -7.05
CA THR A 228 12.78 16.03 -5.67
C THR A 228 12.33 14.94 -4.69
N TYR A 229 11.11 14.44 -4.86
CA TYR A 229 10.58 13.36 -4.04
C TYR A 229 11.38 12.07 -4.22
N ALA A 230 11.77 11.74 -5.46
CA ALA A 230 12.59 10.57 -5.74
C ALA A 230 13.93 10.59 -5.01
N ALA A 231 14.62 11.74 -4.97
CA ALA A 231 15.88 11.92 -4.24
C ALA A 231 15.71 11.79 -2.71
N LEU A 232 14.57 12.28 -2.18
CA LEU A 232 14.20 12.08 -0.78
C LEU A 232 14.00 10.59 -0.46
N LEU A 233 13.24 9.88 -1.30
CA LEU A 233 13.00 8.44 -1.14
C LEU A 233 14.30 7.66 -1.20
N GLN A 234 15.20 7.95 -2.14
CA GLN A 234 16.52 7.32 -2.21
C GLN A 234 17.30 7.47 -0.90
N THR A 235 17.39 8.68 -0.37
CA THR A 235 18.11 8.96 0.87
C THR A 235 17.53 8.16 2.03
N LYS A 236 16.19 8.14 2.14
CA LYS A 236 15.48 7.42 3.19
C LYS A 236 15.56 5.91 3.06
N ALA A 237 15.58 5.38 1.84
CA ALA A 237 15.76 3.96 1.58
C ALA A 237 17.12 3.47 2.10
N ILE A 238 18.18 4.26 1.83
CA ILE A 238 19.55 3.96 2.25
C ILE A 238 19.66 3.96 3.78
N THR A 239 19.10 4.97 4.46
CA THR A 239 19.18 5.05 5.93
C THR A 239 18.35 3.96 6.62
N ALA A 240 17.19 3.59 6.06
CA ALA A 240 16.40 2.47 6.54
C ALA A 240 17.15 1.13 6.44
N TRP A 241 17.81 0.90 5.30
CA TRP A 241 18.65 -0.27 5.10
C TRP A 241 19.83 -0.32 6.08
N GLN A 242 20.54 0.80 6.25
CA GLN A 242 21.67 0.89 7.18
C GLN A 242 21.25 0.56 8.61
N TRP A 243 20.10 1.08 9.07
CA TRP A 243 19.57 0.77 10.38
C TRP A 243 19.23 -0.72 10.52
N ALA A 244 18.55 -1.31 9.53
CA ALA A 244 18.19 -2.73 9.55
C ALA A 244 19.42 -3.67 9.54
N VAL A 245 20.49 -3.31 8.83
CA VAL A 245 21.74 -4.06 8.83
C VAL A 245 22.44 -3.99 10.19
N ALA A 246 22.42 -2.83 10.84
CA ALA A 246 23.00 -2.64 12.18
C ALA A 246 22.15 -3.31 13.28
N ASN A 247 20.84 -3.47 13.05
CA ASN A 247 19.87 -4.01 13.99
C ASN A 247 19.12 -5.21 13.36
N PRO A 248 19.78 -6.37 13.17
CA PRO A 248 19.25 -7.44 12.31
C PRO A 248 18.14 -8.30 12.93
N SER A 249 17.79 -8.08 14.20
CA SER A 249 16.90 -8.98 14.96
C SER A 249 15.98 -8.24 15.95
N VAL A 250 15.65 -6.98 15.67
CA VAL A 250 14.70 -6.21 16.48
C VAL A 250 13.29 -6.52 16.01
N THR A 251 12.50 -7.15 16.86
CA THR A 251 11.14 -7.61 16.56
C THR A 251 10.12 -7.06 17.54
N TYR A 252 8.87 -6.90 17.10
CA TYR A 252 7.74 -6.53 17.95
C TYR A 252 6.46 -7.23 17.49
N TYR A 253 6.02 -8.22 18.28
CA TYR A 253 4.78 -8.96 18.04
C TYR A 253 3.58 -8.24 18.66
N ASN A 254 2.63 -7.80 17.84
CA ASN A 254 1.42 -7.15 18.33
C ASN A 254 0.53 -8.09 19.16
N ALA A 255 0.52 -9.40 18.87
CA ALA A 255 -0.27 -10.38 19.62
C ALA A 255 0.03 -10.38 21.14
N SER A 256 1.26 -10.03 21.51
CA SER A 256 1.70 -9.93 22.91
C SER A 256 1.51 -8.55 23.54
N ASN A 257 1.18 -7.53 22.74
CA ASN A 257 1.18 -6.13 23.17
C ASN A 257 -0.17 -5.41 22.98
N ASN A 258 -1.08 -5.99 22.19
CA ASN A 258 -2.45 -5.51 22.00
C ASN A 258 -2.52 -4.01 21.64
N LEU A 259 -1.68 -3.60 20.69
CA LEU A 259 -1.59 -2.25 20.17
C LEU A 259 -2.53 -2.03 18.98
N ALA A 260 -2.74 -3.05 18.17
CA ALA A 260 -3.56 -3.01 16.96
C ALA A 260 -4.31 -4.34 16.78
N ALA A 261 -5.07 -4.49 15.69
CA ALA A 261 -5.88 -5.69 15.43
C ALA A 261 -5.05 -6.87 14.88
N GLY A 262 -4.14 -6.60 13.92
CA GLY A 262 -3.37 -7.62 13.22
C GLY A 262 -1.96 -7.85 13.80
N GLU A 263 -1.40 -9.03 13.59
CA GLU A 263 0.03 -9.30 13.85
C GLU A 263 0.87 -8.94 12.63
N GLN A 264 1.55 -7.79 12.69
CA GLN A 264 2.37 -7.29 11.58
C GLN A 264 3.83 -7.76 11.59
N GLU A 265 4.32 -8.34 12.69
CA GLU A 265 5.67 -8.90 12.69
C GLU A 265 5.72 -10.13 11.79
N VAL A 266 6.76 -10.21 10.99
CA VAL A 266 6.92 -11.28 10.01
C VAL A 266 7.87 -12.34 10.54
N ASP A 267 7.74 -13.55 10.02
CA ASP A 267 8.67 -14.61 10.37
C ASP A 267 10.08 -14.37 9.78
N THR A 268 11.01 -15.27 10.06
CA THR A 268 12.40 -15.12 9.59
C THR A 268 12.52 -15.26 8.08
N TYR A 269 11.75 -16.15 7.46
CA TYR A 269 11.81 -16.35 6.02
C TYR A 269 11.29 -15.11 5.28
N GLU A 270 10.15 -14.58 5.68
CA GLU A 270 9.58 -13.38 5.08
C GLU A 270 10.47 -12.15 5.30
N ARG A 271 11.05 -11.98 6.49
CA ARG A 271 12.05 -10.92 6.74
C ARG A 271 13.26 -11.04 5.82
N ASP A 272 13.76 -12.24 5.58
CA ASP A 272 14.90 -12.48 4.69
C ASP A 272 14.54 -12.23 3.23
N MET A 273 13.31 -12.55 2.81
CA MET A 273 12.79 -12.20 1.48
C MET A 273 12.66 -10.69 1.29
N ILE A 274 12.11 -9.96 2.26
CA ILE A 274 12.05 -8.48 2.20
C ILE A 274 13.47 -7.90 2.15
N LYS A 275 14.40 -8.47 2.91
CA LYS A 275 15.82 -8.06 2.89
C LYS A 275 16.47 -8.28 1.53
N LEU A 276 16.22 -9.42 0.90
CA LEU A 276 16.69 -9.72 -0.45
C LEU A 276 16.12 -8.70 -1.45
N THR A 277 14.80 -8.47 -1.41
CA THR A 277 14.14 -7.48 -2.28
C THR A 277 14.69 -6.07 -2.08
N ALA A 278 14.86 -5.62 -0.84
CA ALA A 278 15.45 -4.32 -0.53
C ALA A 278 16.87 -4.21 -1.08
N ALA A 279 17.70 -5.25 -0.95
CA ALA A 279 19.05 -5.26 -1.53
C ALA A 279 19.03 -5.14 -3.06
N VAL A 280 18.12 -5.87 -3.74
CA VAL A 280 17.98 -5.81 -5.20
C VAL A 280 17.54 -4.43 -5.66
N TYR A 281 16.51 -3.85 -5.03
CA TYR A 281 16.01 -2.53 -5.39
C TYR A 281 17.01 -1.41 -5.11
N LEU A 282 17.71 -1.46 -3.97
CA LEU A 282 18.77 -0.50 -3.66
C LEU A 282 19.94 -0.62 -4.64
N TYR A 283 20.31 -1.83 -5.06
CA TYR A 283 21.34 -2.01 -6.07
C TYR A 283 20.92 -1.41 -7.42
N ASN A 284 19.67 -1.63 -7.83
CA ASN A 284 19.11 -1.02 -9.03
C ASN A 284 19.05 0.52 -8.94
N LEU A 285 18.84 1.06 -7.75
CA LEU A 285 18.76 2.50 -7.51
C LEU A 285 20.13 3.19 -7.51
N THR A 286 21.12 2.62 -6.81
CA THR A 286 22.39 3.31 -6.56
C THR A 286 23.54 2.82 -7.43
N GLY A 287 23.43 1.61 -7.99
CA GLY A 287 24.57 0.89 -8.58
C GLY A 287 25.63 0.49 -7.55
N GLU A 288 25.46 0.84 -6.27
CA GLU A 288 26.42 0.51 -5.22
C GLU A 288 26.16 -0.88 -4.67
N SER A 289 27.24 -1.65 -4.58
CA SER A 289 27.19 -2.99 -4.05
C SER A 289 27.88 -3.02 -2.70
N THR A 290 27.13 -2.93 -1.60
CA THR A 290 27.73 -3.16 -0.27
C THR A 290 27.93 -4.67 -0.04
N LYS A 291 28.95 -5.04 0.76
CA LYS A 291 29.21 -6.44 1.16
C LYS A 291 27.96 -7.13 1.74
N HIS A 292 27.08 -6.37 2.39
CA HIS A 292 25.84 -6.87 2.97
C HIS A 292 24.74 -7.11 1.93
N MET A 293 24.68 -6.31 0.86
CA MET A 293 23.74 -6.51 -0.26
C MET A 293 24.10 -7.77 -1.06
N TRP A 294 25.38 -7.97 -1.38
CA TRP A 294 25.84 -9.20 -2.06
C TRP A 294 25.60 -10.45 -1.23
N LYS A 295 25.83 -10.42 0.08
CA LYS A 295 25.53 -11.57 0.96
C LYS A 295 24.05 -11.92 0.94
N ALA A 296 23.15 -10.94 0.99
CA ALA A 296 21.72 -11.19 0.90
C ALA A 296 21.34 -11.85 -0.44
N ILE A 297 21.91 -11.37 -1.55
CA ILE A 297 21.67 -11.88 -2.91
C ILE A 297 22.23 -13.30 -3.10
N ILE A 298 23.46 -13.56 -2.65
CA ILE A 298 24.15 -14.84 -2.90
C ILE A 298 23.56 -15.97 -2.05
N ILE A 299 23.21 -15.72 -0.78
CA ILE A 299 22.70 -16.77 0.14
C ILE A 299 21.40 -17.40 -0.36
N HIS A 300 20.60 -16.69 -1.14
CA HIS A 300 19.30 -17.17 -1.65
C HIS A 300 19.34 -17.73 -3.07
N LEU A 301 20.50 -17.68 -3.74
CA LEU A 301 20.70 -18.27 -5.08
C LEU A 301 21.37 -19.65 -5.03
N THR A 302 21.69 -20.16 -3.83
CA THR A 302 22.33 -21.46 -3.57
C THR A 302 21.43 -22.34 -2.73
#